data_AF-A0A9P7A6V6-F1
#
_entry.id   AF-A0A9P7A6V6-F1
#
_cell.length_a   1.000
_cell.length_b   1.000
_cell.length_c   1.000
_cell.angle_alpha   90.00
_cell.angle_beta   90.00
_cell.angle_gamma   90.00
#
_symmetry.space_group_name_H-M   'P 1'
#
loop_
_entity.id
_entity.type
_entity.pdbx_description
1 polymer ?
#
loop_
_entity_poly.entity_id
_entity_poly.type
_entity_poly.pdbx_seq_one_letter_code
_entity_poly.pdbx_strand_id
1 'polypeptide(L)' 'DGASFISQTKKDIDTLGQITSYTAAQLTTQYRTHTFSVLIIQDQACIIRWDSEGAVVTSSIHYNTEPHLADFFIITQSIS' A
#
# COMPACT_ATOMS: atom_id res chain seq x y z
N ASP A 1 -0.67 -37.63 -10.50
CA ASP A 1 0.71 -37.12 -10.38
C ASP A 1 0.74 -35.67 -9.96
N GLY A 2 0.74 -35.42 -8.64
CA GLY A 2 0.95 -34.10 -8.06
C GLY A 2 2.37 -34.04 -7.55
N ALA A 3 3.30 -33.48 -8.33
CA ALA A 3 4.63 -33.20 -7.84
C ALA A 3 4.51 -32.23 -6.65
N SER A 4 4.97 -32.66 -5.48
CA SER A 4 5.12 -31.76 -4.32
C SER A 4 6.04 -30.62 -4.77
N PHE A 5 5.50 -29.40 -4.87
CA PHE A 5 6.26 -28.20 -5.26
C PHE A 5 7.41 -27.87 -4.30
N ILE A 6 7.49 -28.57 -3.17
CA ILE A 6 8.49 -28.35 -2.14
C ILE A 6 9.09 -29.71 -1.75
N SER A 7 10.42 -29.80 -1.74
CA SER A 7 11.12 -30.93 -1.15
C SER A 7 10.81 -30.98 0.35
N GLN A 8 10.41 -32.15 0.85
CA GLN A 8 9.99 -32.35 2.25
C GLN A 8 11.19 -32.52 3.21
N THR A 9 12.34 -31.93 2.90
CA THR A 9 13.50 -32.00 3.80
C THR A 9 13.30 -31.04 4.96
N LYS A 10 13.84 -31.39 6.13
CA LYS A 10 13.73 -30.57 7.35
C LYS A 10 14.18 -29.11 7.11
N LYS A 11 15.22 -28.94 6.30
CA LYS A 11 15.77 -27.63 5.94
C LYS A 11 14.82 -26.79 5.10
N ASP A 12 14.04 -27.42 4.21
CA ASP A 12 13.07 -26.73 3.36
C ASP A 12 11.87 -26.25 4.19
N ILE A 13 11.40 -27.06 5.15
CA ILE A 13 10.32 -26.70 6.07
C ILE A 13 10.75 -25.57 7.01
N ASP A 14 11.97 -25.63 7.55
CA ASP A 14 12.50 -24.56 8.41
C ASP A 14 12.67 -23.25 7.62
N THR A 15 13.12 -23.34 6.37
CA THR A 15 13.24 -22.17 5.47
C THR A 15 11.87 -21.58 5.17
N LEU A 16 10.85 -22.40 4.90
CA LEU A 16 9.48 -21.97 4.66
C LEU A 16 8.86 -21.33 5.91
N GLY A 17 9.11 -21.88 7.10
CA GLY A 17 8.67 -21.32 8.37
C GLY A 17 9.28 -19.95 8.65
N GLN A 18 10.57 -19.77 8.32
CA GLN A 18 11.23 -18.46 8.42
C GLN A 18 10.65 -17.45 7.44
N ILE A 19 10.48 -17.82 6.16
CA ILE A 19 9.86 -16.96 5.15
C ILE A 19 8.45 -16.53 5.61
N THR A 20 7.64 -17.49 6.07
CA THR A 20 6.28 -17.23 6.57
C THR A 20 6.30 -16.28 7.76
N SER A 21 7.25 -16.45 8.69
CA SER A 21 7.40 -15.60 9.87
C SER A 21 7.83 -14.18 9.51
N TYR A 22 8.75 -14.02 8.55
CA TYR A 22 9.17 -12.70 8.05
C TYR A 22 8.04 -12.00 7.30
N THR A 23 7.31 -12.72 6.45
CA THR A 23 6.15 -12.18 5.72
C THR A 23 5.03 -11.80 6.69
N ALA A 24 4.73 -12.63 7.69
CA ALA A 24 3.76 -12.31 8.74
C ALA A 24 4.19 -11.10 9.56
N ALA A 25 5.47 -10.98 9.92
CA ALA A 25 5.98 -9.81 10.64
C ALA A 25 5.95 -8.52 9.78
N GLN A 26 6.23 -8.61 8.47
CA GLN A 26 6.08 -7.49 7.54
C GLN A 26 4.61 -7.06 7.39
N LEU A 27 3.68 -8.02 7.25
CA LEU A 27 2.24 -7.78 7.21
C LEU A 27 1.70 -7.23 8.54
N THR A 28 2.27 -7.64 9.67
CA THR A 28 1.89 -7.17 11.01
C THR A 28 2.46 -5.77 11.31
N THR A 29 3.60 -5.42 10.72
CA THR A 29 4.22 -4.09 10.87
C THR A 29 3.59 -3.06 9.92
N GLN A 30 3.03 -3.49 8.78
CA GLN A 30 2.21 -2.66 7.91
C GLN A 30 0.73 -3.07 7.97
N TYR A 31 0.04 -2.69 9.05
CA TYR A 31 -1.42 -2.58 9.05
C TYR A 31 -1.87 -1.44 8.13
N ARG A 32 -1.66 -1.59 6.83
CA ARG A 32 -2.41 -0.82 5.84
C ARG A 32 -3.20 -1.83 5.04
N THR A 33 -4.37 -2.18 5.58
CA THR A 33 -5.46 -2.80 4.81
C THR A 33 -5.73 -1.99 3.54
N HIS A 34 -5.39 -0.69 3.55
CA HIS A 34 -5.47 0.20 2.41
C HIS A 34 -4.26 1.15 2.35
N THR A 35 -3.62 1.28 1.18
CA THR A 35 -2.60 2.31 0.88
C THR A 35 -3.25 3.45 0.10
N PHE A 36 -2.91 4.70 0.39
CA PHE A 36 -3.44 5.85 -0.35
C PHE A 36 -2.35 6.53 -1.19
N SER A 37 -2.71 7.01 -2.37
CA SER A 37 -1.85 7.82 -3.25
C SER A 37 -2.66 8.97 -3.85
N VAL A 38 -2.00 10.05 -4.24
CA VAL A 38 -2.62 11.14 -5.01
C VAL A 38 -1.97 11.19 -6.39
N LEU A 39 -2.78 11.04 -7.44
CA LEU A 39 -2.33 11.18 -8.83
C LEU A 39 -2.67 12.58 -9.31
N ILE A 40 -1.64 13.32 -9.73
CA ILE A 40 -1.74 14.69 -10.23
C ILE A 40 -1.58 14.67 -11.76
N ILE A 41 -2.56 15.21 -12.47
CA ILE A 41 -2.56 15.36 -13.92
C ILE A 41 -2.94 16.80 -14.24
N GLN A 42 -1.99 17.59 -14.74
CA GLN A 42 -2.18 19.01 -15.09
C GLN A 42 -2.72 19.87 -13.94
N ASP A 43 -4.01 20.14 -13.91
CA ASP A 43 -4.71 20.95 -12.91
C ASP A 43 -5.72 20.13 -12.08
N GLN A 44 -5.68 18.82 -12.26
CA GLN A 44 -6.56 17.85 -11.67
C GLN A 44 -5.80 16.86 -10.78
N ALA A 45 -6.44 16.42 -9.70
CA ALA A 45 -5.92 15.40 -8.82
C ALA A 45 -7.00 14.35 -8.50
N CYS A 46 -6.61 13.09 -8.41
CA CYS A 46 -7.49 12.04 -7.90
C CYS A 46 -6.81 11.29 -6.76
N ILE A 47 -7.61 10.94 -5.75
CA ILE A 47 -7.15 10.13 -4.62
C ILE A 47 -7.38 8.67 -4.98
N ILE A 48 -6.33 7.88 -4.84
CA ILE A 48 -6.33 6.45 -5.11
C ILE A 48 -6.21 5.71 -3.78
N ARG A 49 -7.18 4.86 -3.48
CA ARG A 49 -7.11 3.89 -2.39
C ARG A 49 -6.80 2.52 -2.96
N TRP A 50 -5.62 2.01 -2.67
CA TRP A 50 -5.18 0.65 -2.95
C TRP A 50 -5.62 -0.27 -1.82
N ASP A 51 -6.23 -1.40 -2.15
CA ASP A 51 -6.47 -2.52 -1.25
C ASP A 51 -5.91 -3.81 -1.87
N SER A 52 -6.02 -4.94 -1.16
CA SER A 52 -5.54 -6.23 -1.68
C SER A 52 -6.32 -6.73 -2.90
N GLU A 53 -7.49 -6.14 -3.20
CA GLU A 53 -8.37 -6.53 -4.30
C GLU A 53 -8.28 -5.58 -5.50
N GLY A 54 -7.69 -4.39 -5.34
CA GLY A 54 -7.46 -3.45 -6.43
C GLY A 54 -7.25 -2.00 -5.99
N ALA A 55 -7.71 -1.08 -6.85
CA ALA A 55 -7.59 0.36 -6.63
C ALA A 55 -8.95 1.04 -6.85
N VAL A 56 -9.40 1.79 -5.85
CA VAL A 56 -10.56 2.68 -5.94
C VAL A 56 -10.06 4.10 -6.17
N VAL A 57 -10.50 4.72 -7.27
CA VAL A 57 -10.11 6.07 -7.65
C VAL A 57 -11.28 7.01 -7.44
N THR A 58 -11.06 8.14 -6.76
CA THR A 58 -12.10 9.17 -6.60
C THR A 58 -12.31 9.94 -7.90
N SER A 59 -13.42 10.67 -7.99
CA SER A 59 -13.60 11.71 -8.99
C SER A 59 -12.43 12.71 -8.97
N SER A 60 -12.18 13.30 -10.13
CA SER A 60 -11.15 14.33 -10.31
C SER A 60 -11.46 15.60 -9.51
N ILE A 61 -10.44 16.13 -8.83
CA ILE A 61 -10.45 17.33 -8.00
C ILE A 61 -9.66 18.41 -8.73
N HIS A 62 -10.28 19.55 -9.03
CA HIS A 62 -9.58 20.72 -9.60
C HIS A 62 -8.90 21.51 -8.48
N TYR A 63 -7.69 21.11 -8.12
CA TYR A 63 -6.96 21.70 -6.99
C TYR A 63 -6.41 23.10 -7.28
N ASN A 64 -6.47 23.56 -8.54
CA ASN A 64 -6.16 24.94 -8.91
C ASN A 64 -7.29 25.92 -8.54
N THR A 65 -8.52 25.42 -8.40
CA THR A 65 -9.72 26.23 -8.18
C THR A 65 -10.14 26.14 -6.71
N GLU A 66 -9.95 24.96 -6.09
CA GLU A 66 -10.24 24.73 -4.67
C GLU A 66 -8.94 24.43 -3.90
N PRO A 67 -8.55 25.27 -2.92
CA PRO A 67 -7.25 25.16 -2.23
C PRO A 67 -7.17 23.99 -1.25
N HIS A 68 -8.29 23.29 -0.99
CA HIS A 68 -8.40 22.27 0.04
C HIS A 68 -7.35 21.16 -0.06
N LEU A 69 -7.01 20.73 -1.27
CA LEU A 69 -5.99 19.70 -1.48
C LEU A 69 -4.57 20.23 -1.21
N ALA A 70 -4.28 21.47 -1.61
CA ALA A 70 -2.99 22.11 -1.36
C ALA A 70 -2.80 22.37 0.15
N ASP A 71 -3.84 22.88 0.82
CA ASP A 71 -3.84 23.14 2.26
C ASP A 71 -3.60 21.86 3.08
N PHE A 72 -4.19 20.74 2.65
CA PHE A 72 -4.01 19.44 3.29
C PHE A 72 -2.54 18.99 3.33
N PHE A 73 -1.77 19.25 2.27
CA PHE A 73 -0.37 18.85 2.20
C PHE A 73 0.60 19.88 2.81
N ILE A 74 0.20 21.15 2.94
CA ILE A 74 1.08 22.23 3.41
C ILE A 74 1.20 22.28 4.95
N ILE A 75 0.23 21.77 5.72
CA ILE A 75 0.21 21.90 7.20
C ILE A 75 1.32 21.10 7.95
N THR A 76 2.12 20.27 7.26
CA THR A 76 3.16 19.45 7.91
C THR A 76 4.54 20.14 8.03
N GLN A 77 4.60 21.45 8.26
CA GLN A 77 5.87 22.18 8.52
C GLN A 77 5.80 23.24 9.64
N SER A 78 4.88 23.14 10.60
CA SER A 78 4.91 24.04 11.77
C SER A 78 4.52 23.36 13.09
N ILE A 79 5.10 22.19 13.36
CA ILE A 79 5.27 21.72 14.74
C ILE A 79 6.71 21.23 14.84
N SER A 80 7.61 22.19 15.07
CA SER A 80 8.93 21.96 15.66
C SER A 80 8.86 22.13 17.16
#